data_AF-A0A1V6J886-F1
#
_entry.id   AF-A0A1V6J886-F1
#
_cell.length_a   1.000
_cell.length_b   1.000
_cell.length_c   1.000
_cell.angle_alpha   90.00
_cell.angle_beta   90.00
_cell.angle_gamma   90.00
#
_symmetry.space_group_name_H-M   'P 1'
#
loop_
_entity.id
_entity.type
_entity.pdbx_description
1 polymer ?
#
loop_
_entity_poly.entity_id
_entity_poly.type
_entity_poly.pdbx_seq_one_letter_code
_entity_poly.pdbx_strand_id
1 'polypeptide(L)'
;MELDAYFNPLDKTEFESIKRGRPHFGNLLRLHTPEKGISDLSDIHIALIGIPESRNAPHNAGCELGPDIIRNYLYRLFPPKSPLPMADLGNLKQGNTPEDTYAGLAEVYAYLRNQDIVPIVLGGSHDMTYAMYLGYEKTGININMVNVDPFFDLGEAPEEINHTTWLSKLFLRQPSVLFNYTHLGYQTYFVDSAAVTLMKNMLFDVYRLGQINPNIDNIEPLVRNADLISIDISAVRASDAPGCAYATPNGFFGDQICQITRFAGMSDKVSSLGIFEYNPKYDCNGRTAYLISQMIWYFVEGYLGRLNDFPGINPSLENHFRYFVKIENMEEEIIFYKSKKSDRWWLQVPCPEYLQTKYYRHIIVPCSYQDYQSACNNELPDRYWQFYQKMM
;
A
#
# COMPACT_ATOMS: atom_id res chain seq x y z
N MET A 1 -11.54 -14.46 16.99
CA MET A 1 -11.79 -14.89 15.61
C MET A 1 -10.95 -16.13 15.40
N GLU A 2 -11.55 -17.24 14.97
CA GLU A 2 -10.83 -18.51 14.73
C GLU A 2 -10.13 -18.42 13.36
N LEU A 3 -8.89 -17.93 13.34
CA LEU A 3 -8.16 -17.68 12.09
C LEU A 3 -7.89 -18.96 11.29
N ASP A 4 -7.65 -20.10 11.93
CA ASP A 4 -7.42 -21.39 11.26
C ASP A 4 -8.58 -21.81 10.33
N ALA A 5 -9.79 -21.31 10.60
CA ALA A 5 -10.93 -21.55 9.73
C ALA A 5 -10.77 -20.88 8.35
N TYR A 6 -10.08 -19.73 8.27
CA TYR A 6 -9.92 -18.93 7.06
C TYR A 6 -8.69 -19.32 6.23
N PHE A 7 -7.69 -19.98 6.82
CA PHE A 7 -6.41 -20.22 6.15
C PHE A 7 -6.11 -21.70 5.95
N ASN A 8 -5.49 -22.01 4.82
CA ASN A 8 -4.78 -23.26 4.60
C ASN A 8 -3.35 -23.12 5.16
N PRO A 9 -2.87 -24.12 5.93
CA PRO A 9 -1.52 -24.11 6.47
C PRO A 9 -0.47 -24.25 5.36
N LEU A 10 0.74 -23.75 5.63
CA LEU A 10 1.90 -23.88 4.77
C LEU A 10 2.55 -25.26 4.90
N ASP A 11 2.97 -25.84 3.78
CA ASP A 11 3.79 -27.06 3.77
C ASP A 11 5.26 -26.69 4.07
N LYS A 12 5.76 -27.10 5.25
CA LYS A 12 7.15 -26.83 5.65
C LYS A 12 8.19 -27.43 4.69
N THR A 13 7.87 -28.54 4.02
CA THR A 13 8.84 -29.24 3.17
C THR A 13 9.28 -28.42 1.97
N GLU A 14 8.45 -27.46 1.54
CA GLU A 14 8.77 -26.52 0.46
C GLU A 14 9.85 -25.50 0.87
N PHE A 15 9.99 -25.23 2.16
CA PHE A 15 10.78 -24.11 2.69
C PHE A 15 12.00 -24.52 3.54
N GLU A 16 12.06 -25.77 4.01
CA GLU A 16 13.08 -26.26 4.96
C GLU A 16 14.50 -26.43 4.38
N SER A 17 14.70 -26.28 3.07
CA SER A 17 15.95 -26.64 2.37
C SER A 17 17.18 -25.75 2.67
N ILE A 18 17.10 -24.80 3.61
CA ILE A 18 18.15 -23.77 3.81
C ILE A 18 18.82 -23.91 5.18
N LYS A 19 19.53 -25.02 5.41
CA LYS A 19 20.49 -25.12 6.52
C LYS A 19 21.79 -24.40 6.15
N ARG A 20 21.78 -23.06 6.12
CA ARG A 20 22.96 -22.22 5.84
C ARG A 20 23.46 -21.48 7.10
N GLY A 21 23.65 -22.19 8.22
CA GLY A 21 24.39 -21.75 9.43
C GLY A 21 23.92 -20.49 10.18
N ARG A 22 23.10 -19.63 9.58
CA ARG A 22 22.53 -18.38 10.10
C ARG A 22 21.03 -18.34 9.77
N PRO A 23 20.20 -17.67 10.59
CA PRO A 23 18.77 -17.56 10.33
C PRO A 23 18.50 -16.71 9.08
N HIS A 24 17.61 -17.19 8.24
CA HIS A 24 17.03 -16.48 7.10
C HIS A 24 15.65 -15.95 7.47
N PHE A 25 15.05 -15.13 6.61
CA PHE A 25 13.79 -14.43 6.84
C PHE A 25 12.68 -15.40 7.29
N GLY A 26 12.51 -16.52 6.58
CA GLY A 26 11.49 -17.52 6.90
C GLY A 26 11.70 -18.23 8.25
N ASN A 27 12.92 -18.26 8.76
CA ASN A 27 13.21 -18.85 10.08
C ASN A 27 12.76 -17.96 11.24
N LEU A 28 12.51 -16.67 10.99
CA LEU A 28 12.06 -15.72 12.00
C LEU A 28 10.54 -15.55 12.05
N LEU A 29 9.82 -16.12 11.08
CA LEU A 29 8.37 -16.03 11.02
C LEU A 29 7.71 -17.09 11.92
N ARG A 30 6.62 -16.71 12.57
CA ARG A 30 5.65 -17.68 13.10
C ARG A 30 4.82 -18.20 11.94
N LEU A 31 5.15 -19.40 11.48
CA LEU A 31 4.48 -20.04 10.35
C LEU A 31 3.24 -20.80 10.82
N HIS A 32 2.11 -20.56 10.16
CA HIS A 32 0.95 -21.44 10.20
C HIS A 32 1.25 -22.73 9.45
N THR A 33 1.43 -23.84 10.17
CA THR A 33 1.69 -25.16 9.58
C THR A 33 0.72 -26.21 10.13
N PRO A 34 0.52 -27.37 9.47
CA PRO A 34 -0.49 -28.34 9.89
C PRO A 34 -0.31 -28.83 11.33
N GLU A 35 0.92 -28.84 11.84
CA GLU A 35 1.21 -29.29 13.21
C GLU A 35 1.00 -28.22 14.27
N LYS A 36 1.07 -26.92 13.90
CA LYS A 36 1.08 -25.81 14.85
C LYS A 36 -0.18 -24.96 14.81
N GLY A 37 -0.91 -24.94 13.69
CA GLY A 37 -2.00 -23.97 13.47
C GLY A 37 -1.48 -22.53 13.48
N ILE A 38 -2.39 -21.57 13.56
CA ILE A 38 -2.08 -20.15 13.75
C ILE A 38 -1.83 -19.91 15.25
N SER A 39 -0.60 -19.53 15.59
CA SER A 39 -0.23 -19.18 16.97
C SER A 39 -0.78 -17.82 17.39
N ASP A 40 -0.69 -17.52 18.69
CA ASP A 40 -1.00 -16.19 19.23
C ASP A 40 -0.27 -15.07 18.46
N LEU A 41 -1.02 -13.99 18.19
CA LEU A 41 -0.59 -12.84 17.40
C LEU A 41 -0.38 -11.58 18.25
N SER A 42 -0.49 -11.67 19.58
CA SER A 42 -0.49 -10.51 20.49
C SER A 42 0.74 -9.59 20.41
N ASP A 43 1.90 -10.11 20.03
CA ASP A 43 3.15 -9.36 19.84
C ASP A 43 3.61 -9.31 18.38
N ILE A 44 2.79 -9.77 17.43
CA ILE A 44 3.09 -9.73 16.01
C ILE A 44 2.86 -8.32 15.48
N HIS A 45 3.81 -7.80 14.69
CA HIS A 45 3.68 -6.48 14.09
C HIS A 45 3.24 -6.54 12.62
N ILE A 46 3.66 -7.58 11.90
CA ILE A 46 3.36 -7.77 10.48
C ILE A 46 2.92 -9.22 10.26
N ALA A 47 1.85 -9.39 9.49
CA ALA A 47 1.35 -10.70 9.07
C ALA A 47 1.40 -10.83 7.55
N LEU A 48 2.02 -11.89 7.03
CA LEU A 48 1.94 -12.26 5.62
C LEU A 48 0.66 -13.06 5.37
N ILE A 49 -0.02 -12.74 4.28
CA ILE A 49 -1.24 -13.39 3.81
C ILE A 49 -1.06 -13.70 2.33
N GLY A 50 -1.19 -14.98 1.95
CA GLY A 50 -1.27 -15.36 0.54
C GLY A 50 -2.71 -15.44 0.08
N ILE A 51 -3.03 -14.90 -1.10
CA ILE A 51 -4.37 -14.96 -1.68
C ILE A 51 -4.30 -15.72 -3.00
N PRO A 52 -4.64 -17.01 -3.01
CA PRO A 52 -4.70 -17.80 -4.23
C PRO A 52 -6.04 -17.56 -4.96
N GLU A 53 -6.37 -16.31 -5.30
CA GLU A 53 -7.60 -15.95 -6.02
C GLU A 53 -7.28 -15.36 -7.40
N SER A 54 -7.83 -15.96 -8.45
CA SER A 54 -7.59 -15.54 -9.84
C SER A 54 -8.83 -15.61 -10.72
N ARG A 55 -10.01 -15.96 -10.17
CA ARG A 55 -11.26 -16.10 -10.93
C ARG A 55 -11.64 -14.82 -11.68
N ASN A 56 -11.26 -13.68 -11.13
CA ASN A 56 -11.51 -12.35 -11.67
C ASN A 56 -10.30 -11.73 -12.41
N ALA A 57 -9.32 -12.57 -12.78
CA ALA A 57 -8.19 -12.22 -13.66
C ALA A 57 -8.12 -13.15 -14.90
N PRO A 58 -9.11 -13.10 -15.80
CA PRO A 58 -9.26 -14.07 -16.90
C PRO A 58 -8.04 -14.13 -17.85
N HIS A 59 -7.32 -13.02 -18.04
CA HIS A 59 -6.13 -12.97 -18.88
C HIS A 59 -4.80 -13.13 -18.12
N ASN A 60 -4.85 -13.26 -16.79
CA ASN A 60 -3.69 -13.54 -15.94
C ASN A 60 -3.87 -14.82 -15.10
N ALA A 61 -4.64 -15.79 -15.62
CA ALA A 61 -4.82 -17.10 -14.98
C ALA A 61 -3.47 -17.78 -14.65
N GLY A 62 -3.37 -18.33 -13.43
CA GLY A 62 -2.12 -18.84 -12.85
C GLY A 62 -1.53 -17.92 -11.78
N CYS A 63 -2.03 -16.69 -11.61
CA CYS A 63 -1.61 -15.79 -10.54
C CYS A 63 -1.95 -16.33 -9.12
N GLU A 64 -2.89 -17.27 -9.00
CA GLU A 64 -3.21 -17.97 -7.75
C GLU A 64 -2.03 -18.77 -7.17
N LEU A 65 -1.07 -19.15 -8.02
CA LEU A 65 0.16 -19.85 -7.61
C LEU A 65 1.26 -18.89 -7.12
N GLY A 66 1.07 -17.59 -7.33
CA GLY A 66 2.04 -16.55 -7.00
C GLY A 66 2.51 -16.53 -5.53
N PRO A 67 1.59 -16.62 -4.53
CA PRO A 67 1.96 -16.45 -3.13
C PRO A 67 3.07 -17.41 -2.65
N ASP A 68 2.95 -18.68 -2.98
CA ASP A 68 3.90 -19.72 -2.53
C ASP A 68 5.24 -19.61 -3.26
N ILE A 69 5.23 -19.22 -4.52
CA ILE A 69 6.47 -18.94 -5.27
C ILE A 69 7.18 -17.71 -4.68
N ILE A 70 6.47 -16.65 -4.30
CA ILE A 70 7.07 -15.49 -3.63
C ILE A 70 7.71 -15.91 -2.30
N ARG A 71 7.00 -16.66 -1.46
CA ARG A 71 7.54 -17.19 -0.19
C ARG A 71 8.83 -17.97 -0.38
N ASN A 72 8.89 -18.80 -1.43
CA ASN A 72 10.07 -19.57 -1.77
C ASN A 72 11.33 -18.74 -1.99
N TYR A 73 11.20 -17.48 -2.42
CA TYR A 73 12.32 -16.55 -2.56
C TYR A 73 12.53 -15.70 -1.30
N LEU A 74 11.45 -15.17 -0.72
CA LEU A 74 11.48 -14.33 0.47
C LEU A 74 12.14 -15.04 1.64
N TYR A 75 11.75 -16.28 1.91
CA TYR A 75 12.25 -17.03 3.07
C TYR A 75 13.74 -17.32 3.02
N ARG A 76 14.36 -17.21 1.84
CA ARG A 76 15.80 -17.42 1.61
C ARG A 76 16.64 -16.15 1.76
N LEU A 77 16.01 -15.00 1.92
CA LEU A 77 16.73 -13.76 2.16
C LEU A 77 17.25 -13.75 3.60
N PHE A 78 18.37 -13.08 3.83
CA PHE A 78 18.72 -12.72 5.21
C PHE A 78 17.73 -11.66 5.72
N PRO A 79 17.29 -11.74 6.97
CA PRO A 79 16.41 -10.73 7.53
C PRO A 79 17.14 -9.38 7.68
N PRO A 80 16.42 -8.26 7.79
CA PRO A 80 16.97 -7.00 8.26
C PRO A 80 17.69 -7.16 9.63
N LYS A 81 18.57 -6.23 9.98
CA LYS A 81 19.48 -6.37 11.13
C LYS A 81 18.78 -6.58 12.48
N SER A 82 17.58 -6.04 12.66
CA SER A 82 16.85 -6.09 13.92
C SER A 82 15.69 -7.09 13.83
N PRO A 83 15.47 -7.92 14.87
CA PRO A 83 14.35 -8.84 14.86
C PRO A 83 13.03 -8.07 14.95
N LEU A 84 12.08 -8.40 14.07
CA LEU A 84 10.69 -7.96 14.14
C LEU A 84 9.81 -9.21 14.28
N PRO A 85 8.98 -9.34 15.32
CA PRO A 85 8.01 -10.42 15.40
C PRO A 85 7.02 -10.34 14.23
N MET A 86 6.99 -11.40 13.43
CA MET A 86 6.17 -11.49 12.23
C MET A 86 5.54 -12.89 12.14
N ALA A 87 4.38 -12.98 11.52
CA ALA A 87 3.69 -14.24 11.25
C ALA A 87 3.44 -14.41 9.75
N ASP A 88 3.39 -15.66 9.29
CA ASP A 88 2.77 -16.01 8.01
C ASP A 88 1.55 -16.87 8.29
N LEU A 89 0.37 -16.34 7.95
CA LEU A 89 -0.91 -16.97 8.25
C LEU A 89 -1.26 -18.06 7.23
N GLY A 90 -0.47 -18.22 6.17
CA GLY A 90 -0.71 -19.16 5.08
C GLY A 90 -1.52 -18.56 3.94
N ASN A 91 -2.27 -19.42 3.25
CA ASN A 91 -3.08 -19.03 2.11
C ASN A 91 -4.55 -18.92 2.50
N LEU A 92 -5.20 -17.80 2.20
CA LEU A 92 -6.62 -17.63 2.44
C LEU A 92 -7.39 -18.69 1.63
N LYS A 93 -8.35 -19.35 2.27
CA LYS A 93 -9.27 -20.27 1.60
C LYS A 93 -10.19 -19.47 0.68
N GLN A 94 -10.27 -19.89 -0.57
CA GLN A 94 -11.24 -19.34 -1.50
C GLN A 94 -12.67 -19.70 -1.05
N GLY A 95 -13.56 -18.72 -1.06
CA GLY A 95 -14.98 -18.92 -0.89
C GLY A 95 -15.62 -19.55 -2.14
N ASN A 96 -16.90 -19.94 -2.04
CA ASN A 96 -17.61 -20.55 -3.16
C ASN A 96 -17.71 -19.59 -4.35
N THR A 97 -17.85 -18.29 -4.08
CA THR A 97 -17.73 -17.21 -5.08
C THR A 97 -16.56 -16.26 -4.78
N PRO A 98 -16.13 -15.42 -5.74
CA PRO A 98 -15.19 -14.33 -5.46
C PRO A 98 -15.66 -13.40 -4.33
N GLU A 99 -16.96 -13.12 -4.26
CA GLU A 99 -17.56 -12.27 -3.21
C GLU A 99 -17.42 -12.87 -1.82
N ASP A 100 -17.59 -14.18 -1.69
CA ASP A 100 -17.33 -14.89 -0.42
C ASP A 100 -15.86 -14.73 -0.01
N THR A 101 -14.94 -14.77 -0.98
CA THR A 101 -13.50 -14.56 -0.73
C THR A 101 -13.23 -13.12 -0.31
N TYR A 102 -13.87 -12.12 -0.93
CA TYR A 102 -13.78 -10.73 -0.50
C TYR A 102 -14.27 -10.53 0.93
N ALA A 103 -15.41 -11.13 1.28
CA ALA A 103 -15.97 -11.05 2.62
C ALA A 103 -15.04 -11.68 3.67
N GLY A 104 -14.49 -12.87 3.37
CA GLY A 104 -13.54 -13.55 4.23
C GLY A 104 -12.25 -12.76 4.44
N LEU A 105 -11.67 -12.22 3.36
CA LEU A 105 -10.48 -11.37 3.46
C LEU A 105 -10.78 -10.10 4.26
N ALA A 106 -11.90 -9.42 4.01
CA ALA A 106 -12.29 -8.21 4.74
C ALA A 106 -12.42 -8.45 6.25
N GLU A 107 -12.95 -9.60 6.68
CA GLU A 107 -13.04 -9.97 8.09
C GLU A 107 -11.67 -10.20 8.74
N VAL A 108 -10.82 -10.98 8.07
CA VAL A 108 -9.45 -11.22 8.53
C VAL A 108 -8.70 -9.90 8.67
N TYR A 109 -8.83 -9.05 7.66
CA TYR A 109 -8.16 -7.78 7.60
C TYR A 109 -8.59 -6.84 8.73
N ALA A 110 -9.90 -6.72 8.95
CA ALA A 110 -10.44 -5.91 10.04
C ALA A 110 -9.96 -6.42 11.41
N TYR A 111 -9.88 -7.75 11.60
CA TYR A 111 -9.35 -8.35 12.82
C TYR A 111 -7.88 -7.99 13.06
N LEU A 112 -7.01 -8.17 12.05
CA LEU A 112 -5.59 -7.85 12.17
C LEU A 112 -5.37 -6.36 12.43
N ARG A 113 -6.12 -5.50 11.72
CA ARG A 113 -6.02 -4.05 11.88
C ARG A 113 -6.45 -3.58 13.28
N ASN A 114 -7.47 -4.20 13.86
CA ASN A 114 -7.90 -3.93 15.24
C ASN A 114 -6.87 -4.34 16.30
N GLN A 115 -5.89 -5.18 15.93
CA GLN A 115 -4.74 -5.54 16.77
C GLN A 115 -3.47 -4.76 16.41
N ASP A 116 -3.59 -3.71 15.59
CA ASP A 116 -2.47 -2.93 15.07
C ASP A 116 -1.43 -3.73 14.25
N ILE A 117 -1.81 -4.93 13.77
CA ILE A 117 -0.99 -5.76 12.90
C ILE A 117 -1.10 -5.25 11.47
N VAL A 118 0.03 -5.11 10.78
CA VAL A 118 0.09 -4.70 9.37
C VAL A 118 0.03 -5.94 8.48
N PRO A 119 -1.08 -6.18 7.74
CA PRO A 119 -1.12 -7.23 6.74
C PRO A 119 -0.28 -6.85 5.50
N ILE A 120 0.53 -7.80 5.04
CA ILE A 120 1.14 -7.80 3.70
C ILE A 120 0.49 -8.92 2.89
N VAL A 121 -0.26 -8.52 1.87
CA VAL A 121 -1.00 -9.42 0.98
C VAL A 121 -0.17 -9.76 -0.25
N LEU A 122 -0.04 -11.06 -0.52
CA LEU A 122 0.65 -11.62 -1.69
C LEU A 122 -0.38 -12.23 -2.63
N GLY A 123 -0.45 -11.72 -3.87
CA GLY A 123 -1.39 -12.20 -4.89
C GLY A 123 -2.85 -11.96 -4.54
N GLY A 124 -3.81 -12.48 -5.30
CA GLY A 124 -3.66 -13.01 -6.66
C GLY A 124 -4.00 -11.90 -7.64
N SER A 125 -5.25 -11.83 -8.07
CA SER A 125 -5.76 -10.77 -8.92
C SER A 125 -5.89 -9.41 -8.19
N HIS A 126 -5.75 -8.31 -8.92
CA HIS A 126 -5.68 -6.95 -8.35
C HIS A 126 -6.98 -6.50 -7.68
N ASP A 127 -8.13 -7.10 -8.04
CA ASP A 127 -9.42 -6.83 -7.41
C ASP A 127 -9.48 -7.21 -5.93
N MET A 128 -8.55 -8.02 -5.42
CA MET A 128 -8.43 -8.28 -3.97
C MET A 128 -8.18 -7.01 -3.15
N THR A 129 -7.69 -5.94 -3.79
CA THR A 129 -7.59 -4.60 -3.19
C THR A 129 -8.93 -4.08 -2.70
N TYR A 130 -10.01 -4.38 -3.43
CA TYR A 130 -11.37 -4.03 -3.01
C TYR A 130 -11.73 -4.72 -1.68
N ALA A 131 -11.33 -5.98 -1.49
CA ALA A 131 -11.55 -6.68 -0.22
C ALA A 131 -10.73 -6.11 0.95
N MET A 132 -9.49 -5.67 0.69
CA MET A 132 -8.69 -4.92 1.68
C MET A 132 -9.40 -3.63 2.10
N TYR A 133 -9.95 -2.88 1.12
CA TYR A 133 -10.76 -1.68 1.38
C TYR A 133 -12.01 -2.01 2.24
N LEU A 134 -12.74 -3.09 1.94
CA LEU A 134 -13.88 -3.54 2.74
C LEU A 134 -13.48 -3.88 4.19
N GLY A 135 -12.24 -4.34 4.40
CA GLY A 135 -11.69 -4.52 5.74
C GLY A 135 -11.63 -3.21 6.52
N TYR A 136 -11.18 -2.11 5.90
CA TYR A 136 -11.19 -0.79 6.54
C TYR A 136 -12.61 -0.28 6.78
N GLU A 137 -13.54 -0.51 5.86
CA GLU A 137 -14.94 -0.15 6.05
C GLU A 137 -15.51 -0.79 7.33
N LYS A 138 -15.21 -2.07 7.59
CA LYS A 138 -15.61 -2.75 8.83
C LYS A 138 -15.02 -2.13 10.09
N THR A 139 -13.86 -1.48 10.01
CA THR A 139 -13.25 -0.75 11.15
C THR A 139 -13.82 0.65 11.34
N GLY A 140 -14.52 1.20 10.34
CA GLY A 140 -15.04 2.58 10.35
C GLY A 140 -13.97 3.67 10.24
N ILE A 141 -12.73 3.29 9.92
CA ILE A 141 -11.59 4.22 9.77
C ILE A 141 -11.58 4.76 8.33
N ASN A 142 -11.57 6.08 8.18
CA ASN A 142 -11.32 6.70 6.89
C ASN A 142 -9.86 6.52 6.50
N ILE A 143 -9.61 6.23 5.23
CA ILE A 143 -8.28 5.92 4.73
C ILE A 143 -7.88 6.77 3.55
N ASN A 144 -6.58 6.98 3.44
CA ASN A 144 -5.95 7.35 2.18
C ASN A 144 -5.40 6.11 1.51
N MET A 145 -5.55 6.03 0.20
CA MET A 145 -5.06 4.90 -0.59
C MET A 145 -4.06 5.36 -1.64
N VAL A 146 -2.98 4.60 -1.81
CA VAL A 146 -2.06 4.73 -2.95
C VAL A 146 -2.14 3.46 -3.79
N ASN A 147 -2.36 3.61 -5.09
CA ASN A 147 -2.26 2.54 -6.08
C ASN A 147 -1.05 2.79 -6.98
N VAL A 148 -0.24 1.76 -7.21
CA VAL A 148 0.92 1.79 -8.11
C VAL A 148 0.64 0.87 -9.28
N ASP A 149 0.34 1.45 -10.44
CA ASP A 149 -0.24 0.74 -11.57
C ASP A 149 -0.02 1.51 -12.89
N PRO A 150 0.23 0.86 -14.03
CA PRO A 150 0.28 1.53 -15.32
C PRO A 150 -1.13 1.86 -15.89
N PHE A 151 -2.18 1.19 -15.42
CA PHE A 151 -3.59 1.33 -15.77
C PHE A 151 -4.40 1.92 -14.61
N PHE A 152 -5.59 2.47 -14.87
CA PHE A 152 -6.47 2.96 -13.80
C PHE A 152 -7.46 1.92 -13.25
N ASP A 153 -7.68 0.82 -13.96
CA ASP A 153 -8.65 -0.21 -13.58
C ASP A 153 -10.08 0.32 -13.29
N LEU A 154 -10.52 1.29 -14.08
CA LEU A 154 -11.89 1.82 -14.02
C LEU A 154 -12.89 0.99 -14.86
N GLY A 155 -12.43 0.34 -15.93
CA GLY A 155 -13.28 -0.32 -16.92
C GLY A 155 -14.44 0.55 -17.45
N GLU A 156 -15.47 -0.09 -17.99
CA GLU A 156 -16.70 0.59 -18.44
C GLU A 156 -17.84 0.32 -17.46
N ALA A 157 -18.27 1.31 -16.68
CA ALA A 157 -19.39 1.11 -15.75
C ALA A 157 -20.73 0.97 -16.52
N PRO A 158 -21.64 0.04 -16.12
CA PRO A 158 -21.57 -0.89 -14.99
C PRO A 158 -21.09 -2.29 -15.39
N GLU A 159 -19.80 -2.58 -15.19
CA GLU A 159 -19.22 -3.92 -15.31
C GLU A 159 -19.16 -4.66 -13.95
N GLU A 160 -19.12 -5.99 -14.01
CA GLU A 160 -18.80 -6.82 -12.84
C GLU A 160 -17.38 -6.54 -12.35
N ILE A 161 -17.14 -6.76 -11.05
CA ILE A 161 -15.81 -6.52 -10.46
C ILE A 161 -14.81 -7.53 -11.00
N ASN A 162 -13.71 -7.02 -11.54
CA ASN A 162 -12.55 -7.78 -11.96
C ASN A 162 -11.28 -6.95 -11.80
N HIS A 163 -10.14 -7.54 -12.13
CA HIS A 163 -8.84 -6.90 -11.95
C HIS A 163 -8.66 -5.58 -12.74
N THR A 164 -9.51 -5.28 -13.74
CA THR A 164 -9.52 -4.02 -14.52
C THR A 164 -10.70 -3.07 -14.21
N THR A 165 -11.61 -3.44 -13.29
CA THR A 165 -12.83 -2.65 -12.99
C THR A 165 -13.03 -2.36 -11.50
N TRP A 166 -12.21 -2.96 -10.63
CA TRP A 166 -12.38 -2.90 -9.18
C TRP A 166 -12.37 -1.47 -8.62
N LEU A 167 -11.64 -0.54 -9.27
CA LEU A 167 -11.53 0.83 -8.79
C LEU A 167 -12.85 1.59 -8.96
N SER A 168 -13.54 1.40 -10.09
CA SER A 168 -14.89 1.97 -10.29
C SER A 168 -15.87 1.47 -9.24
N LYS A 169 -15.81 0.19 -8.88
CA LYS A 169 -16.66 -0.38 -7.83
C LYS A 169 -16.39 0.25 -6.48
N LEU A 170 -15.12 0.50 -6.15
CA LEU A 170 -14.70 1.17 -4.93
C LEU A 170 -15.22 2.61 -4.89
N PHE A 171 -15.07 3.38 -5.96
CA PHE A 171 -15.48 4.78 -6.03
C PHE A 171 -17.00 4.99 -5.97
N LEU A 172 -17.78 4.06 -6.54
CA LEU A 172 -19.25 4.14 -6.51
C LEU A 172 -19.83 3.66 -5.17
N ARG A 173 -19.02 3.11 -4.26
CA ARG A 173 -19.49 2.57 -3.00
C ARG A 173 -19.89 3.67 -2.02
N GLN A 174 -21.06 3.49 -1.39
CA GLN A 174 -21.59 4.41 -0.39
C GLN A 174 -22.15 3.63 0.82
N PRO A 175 -21.91 4.10 2.06
CA PRO A 175 -21.01 5.20 2.42
C PRO A 175 -19.54 4.85 2.13
N SER A 176 -18.73 5.86 1.77
CA SER A 176 -17.31 5.66 1.50
C SER A 176 -16.45 5.97 2.73
N VAL A 177 -15.44 5.12 2.97
CA VAL A 177 -14.33 5.38 3.91
C VAL A 177 -13.07 5.83 3.18
N LEU A 178 -13.09 5.97 1.85
CA LEU A 178 -11.98 6.52 1.07
C LEU A 178 -11.99 8.05 1.20
N PHE A 179 -10.99 8.61 1.87
CA PHE A 179 -10.80 10.06 1.99
C PHE A 179 -9.96 10.63 0.85
N ASN A 180 -8.82 10.00 0.55
CA ASN A 180 -7.96 10.37 -0.57
C ASN A 180 -7.55 9.14 -1.36
N TYR A 181 -7.42 9.29 -2.68
CA TYR A 181 -6.81 8.30 -3.55
C TYR A 181 -5.69 8.95 -4.35
N THR A 182 -4.57 8.24 -4.42
CA THR A 182 -3.40 8.62 -5.20
C THR A 182 -3.04 7.47 -6.12
N HIS A 183 -2.89 7.79 -7.40
CA HIS A 183 -2.46 6.87 -8.44
C HIS A 183 -1.04 7.21 -8.88
N LEU A 184 -0.14 6.23 -8.90
CA LEU A 184 1.27 6.41 -9.24
C LEU A 184 1.65 5.52 -10.41
N GLY A 185 2.29 6.10 -11.43
CA GLY A 185 2.95 5.33 -12.49
C GLY A 185 2.12 5.09 -13.75
N TYR A 186 0.92 5.69 -13.85
CA TYR A 186 0.09 5.49 -15.04
C TYR A 186 0.81 5.95 -16.31
N GLN A 187 0.43 5.34 -17.43
CA GLN A 187 1.01 5.62 -18.74
C GLN A 187 -0.09 6.04 -19.72
N THR A 188 0.01 7.24 -20.31
CA THR A 188 -1.07 7.86 -21.11
C THR A 188 -1.50 7.06 -22.34
N TYR A 189 -0.69 6.14 -22.84
CA TYR A 189 -1.10 5.24 -23.93
C TYR A 189 -1.96 4.06 -23.47
N PHE A 190 -2.06 3.82 -22.17
CA PHE A 190 -2.96 2.84 -21.55
C PHE A 190 -4.18 3.48 -20.88
N VAL A 191 -4.13 4.79 -20.62
CA VAL A 191 -5.15 5.49 -19.86
C VAL A 191 -5.74 6.62 -20.69
N ASP A 192 -7.05 6.56 -20.91
CA ASP A 192 -7.78 7.58 -21.65
C ASP A 192 -7.78 8.94 -20.95
N SER A 193 -7.77 10.00 -21.75
CA SER A 193 -7.77 11.39 -21.26
C SER A 193 -9.03 11.77 -20.47
N ALA A 194 -10.19 11.20 -20.80
CA ALA A 194 -11.41 11.40 -20.04
C ALA A 194 -11.31 10.74 -18.67
N ALA A 195 -10.67 9.58 -18.56
CA ALA A 195 -10.39 8.93 -17.28
C ALA A 195 -9.46 9.79 -16.40
N VAL A 196 -8.40 10.38 -16.96
CA VAL A 196 -7.54 11.34 -16.22
C VAL A 196 -8.34 12.55 -15.75
N THR A 197 -9.24 13.07 -16.59
CA THR A 197 -10.10 14.20 -16.24
C THR A 197 -11.08 13.83 -15.12
N LEU A 198 -11.68 12.64 -15.19
CA LEU A 198 -12.56 12.11 -14.15
C LEU A 198 -11.83 12.05 -12.80
N MET A 199 -10.63 11.46 -12.75
CA MET A 199 -9.83 11.37 -11.53
C MET A 199 -9.54 12.75 -10.92
N LYS A 200 -9.18 13.73 -11.75
CA LYS A 200 -8.95 15.11 -11.30
C LYS A 200 -10.22 15.79 -10.79
N ASN A 201 -11.36 15.57 -11.45
CA ASN A 201 -12.65 16.11 -11.01
C ASN A 201 -13.11 15.49 -9.68
N MET A 202 -12.71 14.25 -9.40
CA MET A 202 -12.88 13.60 -8.10
C MET A 202 -11.85 14.04 -7.06
N LEU A 203 -11.01 15.04 -7.39
CA LEU A 203 -9.93 15.55 -6.55
C LEU A 203 -8.91 14.46 -6.17
N PHE A 204 -8.70 13.47 -7.03
CA PHE A 204 -7.67 12.46 -6.82
C PHE A 204 -6.33 12.86 -7.43
N ASP A 205 -5.28 12.43 -6.75
CA ASP A 205 -3.90 12.59 -7.17
C ASP A 205 -3.60 11.55 -8.26
N VAL A 206 -3.15 11.97 -9.44
CA VAL A 206 -2.72 11.04 -10.50
C VAL A 206 -1.38 11.47 -11.08
N TYR A 207 -0.34 10.64 -10.92
CA TYR A 207 1.02 10.93 -11.35
C TYR A 207 1.47 9.98 -12.44
N ARG A 208 1.82 10.54 -13.60
CA ARG A 208 2.32 9.76 -14.74
C ARG A 208 3.73 9.27 -14.43
N LEU A 209 4.10 8.08 -14.89
CA LEU A 209 5.44 7.54 -14.72
C LEU A 209 6.56 8.53 -15.08
N GLY A 210 6.43 9.25 -16.19
CA GLY A 210 7.41 10.24 -16.65
C GLY A 210 7.59 11.46 -15.74
N GLN A 211 6.64 11.75 -14.86
CA GLN A 211 6.75 12.80 -13.83
C GLN A 211 7.50 12.29 -12.59
N ILE A 212 7.42 11.00 -12.32
CA ILE A 212 8.01 10.37 -11.13
C ILE A 212 9.47 9.97 -11.40
N ASN A 213 9.76 9.39 -12.57
CA ASN A 213 11.08 8.85 -12.91
C ASN A 213 12.28 9.79 -12.67
N PRO A 214 12.20 11.10 -12.97
CA PRO A 214 13.33 12.01 -12.74
C PRO A 214 13.71 12.17 -11.27
N ASN A 215 12.75 12.03 -10.35
CA ASN A 215 12.97 12.13 -8.92
C ASN A 215 11.92 11.35 -8.12
N ILE A 216 12.27 10.14 -7.73
CA ILE A 216 11.41 9.24 -6.95
C ILE A 216 11.16 9.74 -5.52
N ASP A 217 12.03 10.60 -4.96
CA ASP A 217 11.83 11.12 -3.61
C ASP A 217 10.58 12.01 -3.51
N ASN A 218 10.15 12.60 -4.62
CA ASN A 218 8.95 13.45 -4.68
C ASN A 218 7.67 12.69 -4.35
N ILE A 219 7.65 11.36 -4.47
CA ILE A 219 6.48 10.55 -4.11
C ILE A 219 6.51 10.07 -2.65
N GLU A 220 7.60 10.26 -1.91
CA GLU A 220 7.66 9.88 -0.48
C GLU A 220 6.50 10.47 0.33
N PRO A 221 6.13 11.77 0.20
CA PRO A 221 5.02 12.31 0.97
C PRO A 221 3.66 11.73 0.55
N LEU A 222 3.50 11.34 -0.72
CA LEU A 222 2.29 10.68 -1.20
C LEU A 222 2.14 9.29 -0.58
N VAL A 223 3.19 8.49 -0.66
CA VAL A 223 3.25 7.13 -0.10
C VAL A 223 3.10 7.17 1.42
N ARG A 224 3.79 8.11 2.09
CA ARG A 224 3.69 8.29 3.55
C ARG A 224 2.29 8.69 4.00
N ASN A 225 1.51 9.36 3.16
CA ASN A 225 0.15 9.77 3.48
C ASN A 225 -0.88 8.63 3.36
N ALA A 226 -0.53 7.48 2.80
CA ALA A 226 -1.43 6.35 2.64
C ALA A 226 -1.61 5.56 3.95
N ASP A 227 -2.80 4.98 4.11
CA ASP A 227 -3.08 3.90 5.06
C ASP A 227 -3.03 2.54 4.34
N LEU A 228 -3.54 2.48 3.11
CA LEU A 228 -3.56 1.31 2.22
C LEU A 228 -2.70 1.54 0.97
N ILE A 229 -1.80 0.61 0.68
CA ILE A 229 -0.99 0.62 -0.55
C ILE A 229 -1.28 -0.63 -1.35
N SER A 230 -1.67 -0.43 -2.61
CA SER A 230 -1.83 -1.50 -3.60
C SER A 230 -0.80 -1.35 -4.71
N ILE A 231 -0.19 -2.46 -5.10
CA ILE A 231 0.82 -2.49 -6.16
C ILE A 231 0.46 -3.58 -7.16
N ASP A 232 0.22 -3.17 -8.40
CA ASP A 232 0.23 -4.07 -9.56
C ASP A 232 1.68 -4.26 -10.01
N ILE A 233 2.14 -5.51 -10.09
CA ILE A 233 3.52 -5.78 -10.50
C ILE A 233 3.82 -5.37 -11.95
N SER A 234 2.81 -5.22 -12.80
CA SER A 234 2.94 -4.72 -14.18
C SER A 234 3.40 -3.24 -14.24
N ALA A 235 3.34 -2.50 -13.13
CA ALA A 235 3.93 -1.17 -13.02
C ALA A 235 5.44 -1.16 -13.15
N VAL A 236 6.09 -2.30 -12.91
CA VAL A 236 7.53 -2.48 -13.07
C VAL A 236 7.83 -2.94 -14.50
N ARG A 237 8.88 -2.39 -15.10
CA ARG A 237 9.27 -2.76 -16.46
C ARG A 237 9.58 -4.27 -16.58
N ALA A 238 9.20 -4.87 -17.70
CA ALA A 238 9.35 -6.30 -17.95
C ALA A 238 10.79 -6.82 -17.87
N SER A 239 11.81 -5.96 -18.06
CA SER A 239 13.20 -6.38 -17.86
C SER A 239 13.49 -6.78 -16.42
N ASP A 240 12.77 -6.18 -15.46
CA ASP A 240 12.98 -6.40 -14.03
C ASP A 240 11.85 -7.27 -13.45
N ALA A 241 10.64 -7.19 -14.00
CA ALA A 241 9.48 -7.98 -13.58
C ALA A 241 8.66 -8.56 -14.75
N PRO A 242 9.15 -9.62 -15.43
CA PRO A 242 8.43 -10.24 -16.56
C PRO A 242 7.20 -11.07 -16.16
N GLY A 243 7.10 -11.50 -14.90
CA GLY A 243 6.08 -12.40 -14.35
C GLY A 243 4.68 -11.80 -14.19
N CYS A 244 4.11 -11.25 -15.26
CA CYS A 244 2.72 -10.80 -15.35
C CYS A 244 2.27 -10.83 -16.82
N ALA A 245 1.00 -11.18 -17.09
CA ALA A 245 0.45 -11.16 -18.44
C ALA A 245 0.53 -9.77 -19.11
N TYR A 246 0.50 -8.71 -18.29
CA TYR A 246 0.48 -7.31 -18.72
C TYR A 246 1.86 -6.64 -18.60
N ALA A 247 2.94 -7.41 -18.46
CA ALA A 247 4.29 -6.85 -18.36
C ALA A 247 4.66 -6.06 -19.64
N THR A 248 5.10 -4.82 -19.48
CA THR A 248 5.44 -3.93 -20.60
C THR A 248 6.90 -3.46 -20.54
N PRO A 249 7.50 -3.03 -21.66
CA PRO A 249 8.91 -2.64 -21.68
C PRO A 249 9.26 -1.44 -20.78
N ASN A 250 8.29 -0.56 -20.50
CA ASN A 250 8.47 0.66 -19.73
C ASN A 250 7.67 0.59 -18.43
N GLY A 251 8.30 1.01 -17.33
CA GLY A 251 7.72 0.97 -16.00
C GLY A 251 8.74 1.51 -15.00
N PHE A 252 8.44 1.39 -13.71
CA PHE A 252 9.42 1.59 -12.66
C PHE A 252 10.59 0.64 -12.83
N PHE A 253 11.79 1.11 -12.48
CA PHE A 253 12.94 0.25 -12.29
C PHE A 253 12.76 -0.58 -11.00
N GLY A 254 13.38 -1.77 -10.93
CA GLY A 254 13.28 -2.64 -9.76
C GLY A 254 13.73 -1.98 -8.45
N ASP A 255 14.74 -1.11 -8.50
CA ASP A 255 15.20 -0.34 -7.34
C ASP A 255 14.21 0.77 -6.93
N GLN A 256 13.52 1.39 -7.88
CA GLN A 256 12.49 2.39 -7.60
C GLN A 256 11.28 1.79 -6.89
N ILE A 257 10.79 0.63 -7.34
CA ILE A 257 9.64 -0.01 -6.67
C ILE A 257 10.00 -0.47 -5.24
N CYS A 258 11.25 -0.92 -5.02
CA CYS A 258 11.77 -1.18 -3.67
C CYS A 258 11.86 0.10 -2.82
N GLN A 259 12.22 1.25 -3.40
CA GLN A 259 12.19 2.53 -2.70
C GLN A 259 10.77 2.92 -2.28
N ILE A 260 9.78 2.70 -3.15
CA ILE A 260 8.36 2.93 -2.84
C ILE A 260 7.93 2.08 -1.64
N THR A 261 8.23 0.79 -1.64
CA THR A 261 7.85 -0.07 -0.51
C THR A 261 8.65 0.24 0.76
N ARG A 262 9.88 0.77 0.62
CA ARG A 262 10.63 1.30 1.76
C ARG A 262 9.98 2.54 2.37
N PHE A 263 9.58 3.52 1.55
CA PHE A 263 8.84 4.70 2.00
C PHE A 263 7.54 4.32 2.71
N ALA A 264 6.83 3.34 2.16
CA ALA A 264 5.64 2.74 2.76
C ALA A 264 5.94 2.17 4.16
N GLY A 265 7.01 1.38 4.29
CA GLY A 265 7.46 0.83 5.56
C GLY A 265 7.75 1.92 6.60
N MET A 266 8.45 2.98 6.21
CA MET A 266 8.85 4.10 7.08
C MET A 266 7.70 5.01 7.53
N SER A 267 6.53 4.87 6.93
CA SER A 267 5.36 5.68 7.30
C SER A 267 4.72 5.15 8.57
N ASP A 268 4.51 6.01 9.55
CA ASP A 268 3.74 5.67 10.76
C ASP A 268 2.24 5.45 10.46
N LYS A 269 1.78 5.88 9.27
CA LYS A 269 0.37 5.85 8.85
C LYS A 269 0.01 4.59 8.06
N VAL A 270 0.93 4.11 7.22
CA VAL A 270 0.72 2.92 6.39
C VAL A 270 0.44 1.73 7.30
N SER A 271 -0.73 1.14 7.13
CA SER A 271 -1.21 0.03 7.94
C SER A 271 -1.43 -1.22 7.11
N SER A 272 -1.11 -1.18 5.82
CA SER A 272 -1.19 -2.34 4.94
C SER A 272 -0.50 -2.18 3.59
N LEU A 273 -0.17 -3.31 2.99
CA LEU A 273 0.43 -3.43 1.67
C LEU A 273 -0.15 -4.63 0.93
N GLY A 274 -0.53 -4.47 -0.33
CA GLY A 274 -0.89 -5.55 -1.24
C GLY A 274 -0.02 -5.52 -2.49
N ILE A 275 0.40 -6.70 -2.96
CA ILE A 275 1.19 -6.88 -4.18
C ILE A 275 0.49 -7.93 -5.04
N PHE A 276 0.05 -7.53 -6.23
CA PHE A 276 -0.89 -8.30 -7.06
C PHE A 276 -0.35 -8.60 -8.46
N GLU A 277 -1.10 -9.42 -9.21
CA GLU A 277 -0.89 -9.76 -10.62
C GLU A 277 0.41 -10.51 -10.94
N TYR A 278 1.15 -10.96 -9.92
CA TYR A 278 2.27 -11.87 -10.11
C TYR A 278 1.79 -13.22 -10.61
N ASN A 279 2.31 -13.63 -11.77
CA ASN A 279 2.00 -14.91 -12.38
C ASN A 279 3.30 -15.67 -12.71
N PRO A 280 3.57 -16.79 -11.99
CA PRO A 280 4.76 -17.61 -12.21
C PRO A 280 4.93 -18.11 -13.64
N LYS A 281 3.84 -18.26 -14.41
CA LYS A 281 3.87 -18.72 -15.81
C LYS A 281 4.69 -17.81 -16.72
N TYR A 282 4.67 -16.50 -16.46
CA TYR A 282 5.39 -15.51 -17.27
C TYR A 282 6.75 -15.16 -16.67
N ASP A 283 7.05 -15.66 -15.46
CA ASP A 283 8.28 -15.32 -14.76
C ASP A 283 9.48 -16.07 -15.36
N CYS A 284 10.60 -15.37 -15.51
CA CYS A 284 11.82 -15.90 -16.10
C CYS A 284 12.87 -16.07 -15.01
N ASN A 285 13.15 -17.32 -14.62
CA ASN A 285 14.08 -17.66 -13.53
C ASN A 285 13.70 -17.01 -12.18
N GLY A 286 12.41 -16.83 -11.91
CA GLY A 286 11.91 -16.25 -10.66
C GLY A 286 12.29 -14.79 -10.43
N ARG A 287 12.60 -14.05 -11.50
CA ARG A 287 13.05 -12.66 -11.42
C ARG A 287 12.02 -11.78 -10.73
N THR A 288 10.75 -11.90 -11.12
CA THR A 288 9.66 -11.13 -10.51
C THR A 288 9.42 -11.55 -9.06
N ALA A 289 9.37 -12.85 -8.77
CA ALA A 289 9.21 -13.32 -7.38
C ALA A 289 10.35 -12.82 -6.47
N TYR A 290 11.59 -12.79 -6.98
CA TYR A 290 12.73 -12.28 -6.24
C TYR A 290 12.63 -10.77 -6.00
N LEU A 291 12.18 -10.00 -7.00
CA LEU A 291 11.93 -8.56 -6.83
C LEU A 291 10.83 -8.30 -5.80
N ILE A 292 9.71 -9.00 -5.87
CA ILE A 292 8.62 -8.89 -4.87
C ILE A 292 9.15 -9.22 -3.47
N SER A 293 10.00 -10.25 -3.35
CA SER A 293 10.65 -10.59 -2.09
C SER A 293 11.52 -9.45 -1.55
N GLN A 294 12.24 -8.73 -2.42
CA GLN A 294 13.01 -7.53 -2.04
C GLN A 294 12.10 -6.36 -1.66
N MET A 295 10.98 -6.16 -2.36
CA MET A 295 9.98 -5.15 -2.02
C MET A 295 9.46 -5.35 -0.59
N ILE A 296 9.11 -6.59 -0.21
CA ILE A 296 8.68 -6.96 1.14
C ILE A 296 9.83 -6.74 2.13
N TRP A 297 11.04 -7.15 1.78
CA TRP A 297 12.22 -6.95 2.63
C TRP A 297 12.45 -5.47 2.96
N TYR A 298 12.38 -4.58 1.95
CA TYR A 298 12.54 -3.14 2.14
C TYR A 298 11.37 -2.50 2.88
N PHE A 299 10.15 -3.03 2.74
CA PHE A 299 9.03 -2.62 3.57
C PHE A 299 9.29 -2.92 5.05
N VAL A 300 9.77 -4.13 5.37
CA VAL A 300 10.09 -4.52 6.75
C VAL A 300 11.27 -3.69 7.30
N GLU A 301 12.29 -3.43 6.49
CA GLU A 301 13.39 -2.55 6.86
C GLU A 301 12.89 -1.12 7.15
N GLY A 302 12.02 -0.58 6.29
CA GLY A 302 11.38 0.71 6.53
C GLY A 302 10.52 0.73 7.79
N TYR A 303 9.76 -0.34 8.05
CA TYR A 303 8.93 -0.48 9.26
C TYR A 303 9.76 -0.44 10.54
N LEU A 304 10.89 -1.15 10.57
CA LEU A 304 11.85 -1.11 11.67
C LEU A 304 12.44 0.30 11.88
N GLY A 305 12.46 1.12 10.83
CA GLY A 305 12.89 2.52 10.85
C GLY A 305 11.80 3.53 11.20
N ARG A 306 10.58 3.11 11.59
CA ARG A 306 9.52 4.05 12.00
C ARG A 306 9.93 4.85 13.22
N LEU A 307 9.83 6.17 13.11
CA LEU A 307 10.26 7.12 14.14
C LEU A 307 9.11 7.60 15.02
N ASN A 308 7.86 7.25 14.67
CA ASN A 308 6.65 7.70 15.37
C ASN A 308 6.69 9.22 15.55
N ASP A 309 6.84 9.92 14.44
CA ASP A 309 7.05 11.37 14.39
C ASP A 309 5.94 12.10 13.62
N PHE A 310 4.84 11.41 13.30
CA PHE A 310 3.62 12.05 12.87
C PHE A 310 3.18 13.11 13.91
N PRO A 311 2.95 14.38 13.52
CA PRO A 311 2.65 15.46 14.46
C PRO A 311 1.41 15.25 15.34
N GLY A 312 0.39 14.52 14.87
CA GLY A 312 -0.88 14.39 15.58
C GLY A 312 -1.71 15.70 15.63
N ILE A 313 -2.80 15.72 16.39
CA ILE A 313 -3.71 16.89 16.49
C ILE A 313 -3.05 18.06 17.24
N ASN A 314 -2.26 17.75 18.27
CA ASN A 314 -1.56 18.74 19.10
C ASN A 314 -0.06 18.41 19.12
N PRO A 315 0.69 18.79 18.08
CA PRO A 315 2.10 18.41 17.97
C PRO A 315 2.92 19.02 19.08
N SER A 316 3.62 18.20 19.87
CA SER A 316 4.53 18.72 20.90
C SER A 316 5.65 19.54 20.24
N LEU A 317 5.86 20.77 20.73
CA LEU A 317 6.99 21.62 20.32
C LEU A 317 8.35 21.00 20.68
N GLU A 318 8.39 19.98 21.54
CA GLU A 318 9.60 19.22 21.80
C GLU A 318 10.04 18.42 20.58
N ASN A 319 9.09 17.82 19.86
CA ASN A 319 9.35 16.90 18.75
C ASN A 319 9.32 17.59 17.37
N HIS A 320 8.69 18.76 17.26
CA HIS A 320 8.47 19.43 15.97
C HIS A 320 8.79 20.91 16.02
N PHE A 321 9.34 21.43 14.92
CA PHE A 321 9.33 22.86 14.62
C PHE A 321 8.02 23.23 13.92
N ARG A 322 7.50 24.44 14.20
CA ARG A 322 6.33 25.00 13.54
C ARG A 322 6.73 26.24 12.75
N TYR A 323 6.26 26.32 11.51
CA TYR A 323 6.47 27.47 10.63
C TYR A 323 5.11 27.97 10.15
N PHE A 324 4.88 29.27 10.27
CA PHE A 324 3.67 29.93 9.81
C PHE A 324 4.02 30.70 8.54
N VAL A 325 3.31 30.39 7.45
CA VAL A 325 3.56 31.00 6.15
C VAL A 325 2.30 31.71 5.69
N LYS A 326 2.39 33.02 5.54
CA LYS A 326 1.31 33.85 5.00
C LYS A 326 1.51 34.02 3.50
N ILE A 327 0.52 33.57 2.72
CA ILE A 327 0.47 33.79 1.27
C ILE A 327 -0.40 35.03 1.00
N GLU A 328 0.04 35.89 0.10
CA GLU A 328 -0.72 37.04 -0.38
C GLU A 328 -2.07 36.58 -0.95
N ASN A 329 -3.14 37.29 -0.58
CA ASN A 329 -4.52 36.97 -0.94
C ASN A 329 -5.16 35.78 -0.20
N MET A 330 -4.49 35.21 0.82
CA MET A 330 -5.13 34.31 1.78
C MET A 330 -5.35 35.02 3.11
N GLU A 331 -6.53 34.81 3.72
CA GLU A 331 -6.84 35.34 5.05
C GLU A 331 -6.09 34.58 6.15
N GLU A 332 -5.99 33.26 6.00
CA GLU A 332 -5.36 32.36 6.96
C GLU A 332 -3.91 32.01 6.59
N GLU A 333 -3.09 31.79 7.61
CA GLU A 333 -1.71 31.32 7.45
C GLU A 333 -1.67 29.80 7.28
N ILE A 334 -0.74 29.31 6.46
CA ILE A 334 -0.46 27.88 6.34
C ILE A 334 0.53 27.48 7.44
N ILE A 335 0.18 26.46 8.21
CA ILE A 335 1.04 25.92 9.26
C ILE A 335 1.81 24.72 8.72
N PHE A 336 3.14 24.78 8.77
CA PHE A 336 4.03 23.68 8.46
C PHE A 336 4.67 23.13 9.73
N TYR A 337 4.86 21.81 9.76
CA TYR A 337 5.56 21.08 10.80
C TYR A 337 6.79 20.40 10.23
N LYS A 338 7.93 20.54 10.90
CA LYS A 338 9.15 19.78 10.60
C LYS A 338 9.51 18.89 11.79
N SER A 339 9.67 17.59 11.56
CA SER A 339 10.13 16.65 12.59
C SER A 339 11.59 16.94 12.95
N LYS A 340 11.89 17.03 14.24
CA LYS A 340 13.28 17.12 14.73
C LYS A 340 14.03 15.78 14.68
N LYS A 341 13.29 14.68 14.49
CA LYS A 341 13.86 13.32 14.44
C LYS A 341 14.27 12.91 13.02
N SER A 342 13.51 13.34 12.01
CA SER A 342 13.64 12.83 10.64
C SER A 342 13.81 13.90 9.57
N ASP A 343 13.71 15.18 9.93
CA ASP A 343 13.63 16.31 9.01
C ASP A 343 12.47 16.25 7.99
N ARG A 344 11.53 15.31 8.14
CA ARG A 344 10.31 15.21 7.33
C ARG A 344 9.36 16.37 7.63
N TRP A 345 8.55 16.71 6.63
CA TRP A 345 7.61 17.83 6.67
C TRP A 345 6.15 17.39 6.57
N TRP A 346 5.28 18.19 7.17
CA TRP A 346 3.84 18.15 7.05
C TRP A 346 3.29 19.56 6.96
N LEU A 347 2.12 19.71 6.34
CA LEU A 347 1.32 20.92 6.36
C LEU A 347 -0.03 20.65 7.02
N GLN A 348 -0.62 21.68 7.62
CA GLN A 348 -1.97 21.63 8.18
C GLN A 348 -2.96 22.26 7.24
N VAL A 349 -4.08 21.58 7.02
CA VAL A 349 -5.20 22.10 6.24
C VAL A 349 -6.33 22.53 7.19
N PRO A 350 -6.98 23.67 6.98
CA PRO A 350 -8.16 24.06 7.76
C PRO A 350 -9.25 22.99 7.72
N CYS A 351 -9.89 22.74 8.86
CA CYS A 351 -10.99 21.78 8.96
C CYS A 351 -11.98 22.24 10.03
N PRO A 352 -13.30 22.25 9.76
CA PRO A 352 -14.31 22.61 10.76
C PRO A 352 -14.21 21.76 12.02
N GLU A 353 -14.38 22.36 13.21
CA GLU A 353 -14.18 21.69 14.51
C GLU A 353 -14.94 20.36 14.64
N TYR A 354 -16.17 20.30 14.13
CA TYR A 354 -17.00 19.09 14.19
C TYR A 354 -16.46 17.91 13.34
N LEU A 355 -15.56 18.18 12.38
CA LEU A 355 -14.90 17.17 11.54
C LEU A 355 -13.48 16.84 12.01
N GLN A 356 -12.89 17.64 12.91
CA GLN A 356 -11.49 17.48 13.30
C GLN A 356 -11.21 16.11 13.92
N THR A 357 -12.06 15.64 14.84
CA THR A 357 -11.92 14.31 15.45
C THR A 357 -12.07 13.19 14.43
N LYS A 358 -12.93 13.36 13.41
CA LYS A 358 -13.18 12.34 12.38
C LYS A 358 -12.03 12.25 11.37
N TYR A 359 -11.46 13.39 10.97
CA TYR A 359 -10.46 13.47 9.90
C TYR A 359 -9.07 13.87 10.38
N TYR A 360 -8.76 13.77 11.67
CA TYR A 360 -7.49 14.26 12.20
C TYR A 360 -6.24 13.72 11.48
N ARG A 361 -6.25 12.45 11.07
CA ARG A 361 -5.15 11.80 10.31
C ARG A 361 -5.00 12.34 8.88
N HIS A 362 -5.96 13.12 8.41
CA HIS A 362 -6.04 13.67 7.06
C HIS A 362 -5.94 15.21 7.03
N ILE A 363 -5.95 15.86 8.20
CA ILE A 363 -5.76 17.31 8.37
C ILE A 363 -4.27 17.69 8.33
N ILE A 364 -3.41 16.83 8.89
CA ILE A 364 -1.96 16.96 8.83
C ILE A 364 -1.44 16.13 7.67
N VAL A 365 -1.12 16.81 6.58
CA VAL A 365 -0.77 16.17 5.30
C VAL A 365 0.75 16.15 5.15
N PRO A 366 1.39 14.98 4.98
CA PRO A 366 2.78 14.88 4.57
C PRO A 366 3.10 15.76 3.36
N CYS A 367 4.17 16.55 3.45
CA CYS A 367 4.68 17.38 2.36
C CYS A 367 6.20 17.31 2.29
N SER A 368 6.75 17.91 1.23
CA SER A 368 8.17 18.07 1.00
C SER A 368 8.67 19.42 1.53
N TYR A 369 9.99 19.57 1.66
CA TYR A 369 10.58 20.88 1.92
C TYR A 369 10.34 21.86 0.75
N GLN A 370 10.25 21.36 -0.48
CA GLN A 370 9.94 22.18 -1.65
C GLN A 370 8.55 22.83 -1.55
N ASP A 371 7.55 22.12 -1.01
CA ASP A 371 6.22 22.68 -0.76
C ASP A 371 6.27 23.87 0.20
N TYR A 372 7.08 23.77 1.25
CA TYR A 372 7.32 24.88 2.18
C TYR A 372 8.02 26.06 1.47
N GLN A 373 9.04 25.79 0.65
CA GLN A 373 9.75 26.84 -0.09
C GLN A 373 8.84 27.56 -1.11
N SER A 374 8.00 26.84 -1.83
CA SER A 374 7.00 27.42 -2.73
C SER A 374 6.02 28.32 -1.97
N ALA A 375 5.51 27.88 -0.82
CA ALA A 375 4.66 28.71 0.03
C ALA A 375 5.37 30.00 0.49
N CYS A 376 6.65 29.92 0.86
CA CYS A 376 7.45 31.11 1.21
C CYS A 376 7.68 32.06 0.03
N ASN A 377 7.61 31.55 -1.20
CA ASN A 377 7.70 32.32 -2.44
C ASN A 377 6.32 32.76 -2.96
N ASN A 378 5.30 32.76 -2.10
CA ASN A 378 3.95 33.21 -2.42
C ASN A 378 3.20 32.31 -3.42
N GLU A 379 3.63 31.05 -3.55
CA GLU A 379 2.98 30.04 -4.40
C GLU A 379 2.23 29.03 -3.51
N LEU A 380 0.92 28.89 -3.72
CA LEU A 380 0.12 27.92 -2.96
C LEU A 380 0.46 26.48 -3.38
N PRO A 381 0.90 25.61 -2.46
CA PRO A 381 1.19 24.23 -2.82
C PRO A 381 -0.07 23.49 -3.27
N ASP A 382 -0.03 22.81 -4.42
CA ASP A 382 -1.17 22.08 -4.99
C ASP A 382 -1.81 21.12 -3.97
N ARG A 383 -0.98 20.45 -3.16
CA ARG A 383 -1.42 19.53 -2.11
C ARG A 383 -2.27 20.20 -1.05
N TYR A 384 -1.93 21.43 -0.64
CA TYR A 384 -2.74 22.18 0.31
C TYR A 384 -4.12 22.46 -0.29
N TRP A 385 -4.15 22.97 -1.52
CA TRP A 385 -5.39 23.34 -2.20
C TRP A 385 -6.34 22.16 -2.40
N GLN A 386 -5.81 21.01 -2.85
CA GLN A 386 -6.63 19.81 -3.05
C GLN A 386 -7.26 19.31 -1.75
N PHE A 387 -6.48 19.20 -0.66
CA PHE A 387 -7.01 18.76 0.62
C PHE A 387 -7.97 19.79 1.21
N TYR A 388 -7.74 21.09 0.99
CA TYR A 388 -8.67 22.14 1.40
C TYR A 388 -10.03 21.98 0.71
N GLN A 389 -10.05 21.77 -0.61
CA GLN A 389 -11.28 21.52 -1.37
C GLN A 389 -12.06 20.27 -0.93
N LYS A 390 -11.39 19.29 -0.32
CA LYS A 390 -12.05 18.08 0.22
C LYS A 390 -12.68 18.28 1.60
N MET A 391 -12.20 19.28 2.34
CA MET A 391 -12.65 19.56 3.71
C MET A 391 -13.78 20.60 3.76
N MET A 392 -13.93 21.39 2.70
CA MET A 392 -14.98 22.39 2.48
C MET A 392 -16.15 21.78 1.72
#